data_AF-A0A6I9RLE9-F1
#
_entry.id   AF-A0A6I9RLE9-F1
#
_cell.length_a   1.000
_cell.length_b   1.000
_cell.length_c   1.000
_cell.angle_alpha   90.00
_cell.angle_beta   90.00
_cell.angle_gamma   90.00
#
_symmetry.space_group_name_H-M   'P 1'
#
loop_
_entity.id
_entity.type
_entity.pdbx_description
1 polymer ?
#
loop_
_entity_poly.entity_id
_entity_poly.type
_entity_poly.pdbx_seq_one_letter_code
_entity_poly.pdbx_strand_id
1 'polypeptide(L)'
;MSSKQNEQPVPEKPAAAIHGEQLSTTEMEHRMKLLREDSELQKLHKQFVIGGVLTESEFWATRKSLLDDDAQRTSKQQAGFKSAMLADVRPLTDGRTNKVTFSLTPEIIHQIFAEKPAVHRAFLNFVPSKMTEKDFWTKYCRAEYLHRTKNSVAAAAEAANDEELAVFLKNDDILANEARRKIRRVDPTLDMEADLGDDYIHLPDHGLPQDGSKETADAENDIARRTLSQDLNRHAAVVLEGRALDVELGDTRTVAEALARSKRAVSFAETSDEKTNQERLKRVSRMTEIEDLQAPYSLPYAPLCIKDPREYFDLQQANALKAFGDTDAGTKPIDCSLSTEEAYVHLMEQISEMKVRGLNNPVVQPEAALKVLNGLNQYLSSTKYHLGKNPQESVLDRLPNRTKDELMHHWTSIQELLRHFWSSYPITTAYLYNKVLRLKDAMAQIYHKLQETKESVQSDFRHQVSRLVQPMLQALDAAFAHYDTEQQKRYNKSGNKPNGFVQ
;
A
#
# COMPACT_ATOMS: atom_id res chain seq x y z
N MET A 1 -44.12 -39.10 -59.75
CA MET A 1 -44.13 -39.22 -58.27
C MET A 1 -42.69 -39.16 -57.79
N SER A 2 -42.30 -38.07 -57.16
CA SER A 2 -41.20 -38.08 -56.19
C SER A 2 -41.40 -36.86 -55.29
N SER A 3 -41.61 -37.16 -54.01
CA SER A 3 -42.02 -36.23 -52.98
C SER A 3 -40.88 -35.28 -52.59
N LYS A 4 -41.28 -34.03 -52.34
CA LYS A 4 -40.48 -32.98 -51.72
C LYS A 4 -40.18 -33.35 -50.25
N GLN A 5 -38.93 -33.19 -49.84
CA GLN A 5 -38.59 -32.79 -48.48
C GLN A 5 -37.85 -31.46 -48.53
N ASN A 6 -38.12 -30.67 -47.50
CA ASN A 6 -37.98 -29.22 -47.40
C ASN A 6 -36.79 -28.95 -46.48
N GLU A 7 -35.68 -28.41 -46.99
CA GLU A 7 -34.56 -27.93 -46.16
C GLU A 7 -34.51 -26.39 -46.23
N GLN A 8 -34.80 -25.77 -45.09
CA GLN A 8 -34.57 -24.35 -44.82
C GLN A 8 -33.09 -24.09 -44.48
N PRO A 9 -32.58 -22.88 -44.75
CA PRO A 9 -31.17 -22.54 -44.57
C PRO A 9 -30.84 -22.21 -43.10
N VAL A 10 -29.71 -22.76 -42.63
CA VAL A 10 -29.06 -22.41 -41.35
C VAL A 10 -28.40 -21.04 -41.49
N PRO A 11 -28.64 -20.06 -40.59
CA PRO A 11 -27.95 -18.78 -40.62
C PRO A 11 -26.54 -18.92 -40.03
N GLU A 12 -25.56 -18.37 -40.75
CA GLU A 12 -24.17 -18.25 -40.34
C GLU A 12 -24.04 -17.46 -39.03
N LYS A 13 -23.32 -18.06 -38.08
CA LYS A 13 -22.99 -17.47 -36.78
C LYS A 13 -21.73 -16.61 -36.95
N PRO A 14 -21.76 -15.30 -36.71
CA PRO A 14 -20.57 -14.46 -36.84
C PRO A 14 -19.55 -14.79 -35.76
N ALA A 15 -18.28 -14.69 -36.16
CA ALA A 15 -17.08 -15.01 -35.41
C ALA A 15 -17.09 -14.45 -33.97
N ALA A 16 -16.68 -15.31 -33.04
CA ALA A 16 -16.57 -15.02 -31.62
C ALA A 16 -15.72 -13.77 -31.36
N ALA A 17 -16.33 -12.81 -30.65
CA ALA A 17 -15.67 -11.66 -30.09
C ALA A 17 -14.53 -12.09 -29.15
N ILE A 18 -13.41 -11.41 -29.33
CA ILE A 18 -12.18 -11.48 -28.56
C ILE A 18 -12.50 -11.27 -27.07
N HIS A 19 -11.90 -12.11 -26.21
CA HIS A 19 -11.97 -12.07 -24.76
C HIS A 19 -11.94 -10.65 -24.16
N GLY A 20 -13.12 -10.11 -23.87
CA GLY A 20 -13.28 -8.98 -22.97
C GLY A 20 -13.21 -9.51 -21.54
N GLU A 21 -12.10 -9.23 -20.87
CA GLU A 21 -11.97 -9.39 -19.43
C GLU A 21 -13.11 -8.61 -18.77
N GLN A 22 -14.08 -9.28 -18.14
CA GLN A 22 -15.17 -8.63 -17.43
C GLN A 22 -14.58 -7.90 -16.22
N LEU A 23 -14.23 -6.63 -16.42
CA LEU A 23 -13.78 -5.73 -15.37
C LEU A 23 -14.90 -5.58 -14.33
N SER A 24 -14.58 -5.80 -13.06
CA SER A 24 -15.52 -5.55 -11.97
C SER A 24 -15.92 -4.07 -11.98
N THR A 25 -17.20 -3.78 -11.73
CA THR A 25 -17.72 -2.39 -11.66
C THR A 25 -16.91 -1.56 -10.66
N THR A 26 -16.46 -2.19 -9.58
CA THR A 26 -15.58 -1.59 -8.56
C THR A 26 -14.20 -1.21 -9.10
N GLU A 27 -13.61 -2.04 -9.96
CA GLU A 27 -12.30 -1.75 -10.57
C GLU A 27 -12.42 -0.61 -11.59
N MET A 28 -13.53 -0.55 -12.33
CA MET A 28 -13.81 0.56 -13.26
C MET A 28 -13.94 1.89 -12.52
N GLU A 29 -14.68 1.93 -11.42
CA GLU A 29 -14.81 3.12 -10.56
C GLU A 29 -13.46 3.57 -10.00
N HIS A 30 -12.61 2.62 -9.57
CA HIS A 30 -11.26 2.93 -9.08
C HIS A 30 -10.36 3.51 -10.17
N ARG A 31 -10.38 2.92 -11.37
CA ARG A 31 -9.67 3.46 -12.54
C ARG A 31 -10.13 4.89 -12.86
N MET A 32 -11.44 5.15 -12.82
CA MET A 32 -11.99 6.49 -13.05
C MET A 32 -11.60 7.50 -11.96
N LYS A 33 -11.53 7.07 -10.70
CA LYS A 33 -11.06 7.90 -9.58
C LYS A 33 -9.59 8.28 -9.76
N LEU A 34 -8.74 7.30 -10.08
CA LEU A 34 -7.30 7.55 -10.29
C LEU A 34 -7.05 8.51 -11.46
N LEU A 35 -7.80 8.36 -12.56
CA LEU A 35 -7.72 9.28 -13.70
C LEU A 35 -8.25 10.69 -13.39
N ARG A 36 -9.01 10.88 -12.31
CA ARG A 36 -9.46 12.20 -11.84
C ARG A 36 -8.42 12.88 -10.95
N GLU A 37 -7.72 12.09 -10.14
CA GLU A 37 -6.70 12.58 -9.21
C GLU A 37 -5.39 12.91 -9.93
N ASP A 38 -4.97 12.09 -10.90
CA ASP A 38 -3.74 12.31 -11.67
C ASP A 38 -4.04 12.85 -13.08
N SER A 39 -3.81 14.15 -13.26
CA SER A 39 -4.00 14.83 -14.54
C SER A 39 -3.04 14.39 -15.64
N GLU A 40 -1.82 13.97 -15.31
CA GLU A 40 -0.82 13.51 -16.29
C GLU A 40 -1.18 12.11 -16.78
N LEU A 41 -1.60 11.23 -15.86
CA LEU A 41 -2.12 9.91 -16.19
C LEU A 41 -3.36 10.00 -17.09
N GLN A 42 -4.24 10.97 -16.83
CA GLN A 42 -5.41 11.22 -17.68
C GLN A 42 -5.01 11.60 -19.11
N LYS A 43 -3.99 12.46 -19.29
CA LYS A 43 -3.49 12.84 -20.63
C LYS A 43 -2.92 11.62 -21.35
N LEU A 44 -2.14 10.79 -20.67
CA LEU A 44 -1.58 9.55 -21.24
C LEU A 44 -2.68 8.56 -21.64
N HIS A 45 -3.70 8.38 -20.80
CA HIS A 45 -4.86 7.53 -21.12
C HIS A 45 -5.60 8.02 -22.37
N LYS A 46 -5.85 9.34 -22.46
CA LYS A 46 -6.48 9.94 -23.64
C LYS A 46 -5.62 9.76 -24.90
N GLN A 47 -4.31 9.86 -24.79
CA GLN A 47 -3.41 9.75 -25.95
C GLN A 47 -3.24 8.32 -26.44
N PHE A 48 -3.06 7.35 -25.55
CA PHE A 48 -2.70 5.98 -25.94
C PHE A 48 -3.86 5.00 -26.00
N VAL A 49 -4.85 5.12 -25.11
CA VAL A 49 -6.02 4.23 -25.10
C VAL A 49 -7.05 4.73 -26.09
N ILE A 50 -7.46 5.99 -25.98
CA ILE A 50 -8.43 6.59 -26.94
C ILE A 50 -7.80 6.74 -28.32
N GLY A 51 -6.49 7.00 -28.39
CA GLY A 51 -5.73 7.02 -29.64
C GLY A 51 -5.47 5.63 -30.27
N GLY A 52 -5.90 4.53 -29.63
CA GLY A 52 -5.86 3.18 -30.20
C GLY A 52 -4.48 2.51 -30.25
N VAL A 53 -3.46 3.11 -29.63
CA VAL A 53 -2.09 2.55 -29.57
C VAL A 53 -2.03 1.37 -28.60
N LEU A 54 -2.72 1.47 -27.46
CA LEU A 54 -2.80 0.46 -26.41
C LEU A 54 -4.26 0.09 -26.12
N THR A 55 -4.52 -1.15 -25.71
CA THR A 55 -5.84 -1.52 -25.15
C THR A 55 -5.97 -1.09 -23.69
N GLU A 56 -7.20 -1.00 -23.16
CA GLU A 56 -7.44 -0.69 -21.74
C GLU A 56 -6.74 -1.68 -20.81
N SER A 57 -6.82 -2.99 -21.11
CA SER A 57 -6.14 -4.02 -20.33
C SER A 57 -4.61 -3.86 -20.36
N GLU A 58 -4.03 -3.51 -21.50
CA GLU A 58 -2.59 -3.29 -21.63
C GLU A 58 -2.11 -2.07 -20.83
N PHE A 59 -2.87 -0.99 -20.84
CA PHE A 59 -2.53 0.25 -20.14
C PHE A 59 -2.56 0.08 -18.61
N TRP A 60 -3.54 -0.65 -18.09
CA TRP A 60 -3.69 -0.90 -16.66
C TRP A 60 -2.83 -2.05 -16.14
N ALA A 61 -2.45 -3.02 -17.00
CA ALA A 61 -1.58 -4.14 -16.61
C ALA A 61 -0.22 -3.68 -16.05
N THR A 62 0.35 -2.58 -16.56
CA THR A 62 1.62 -2.02 -16.08
C THR A 62 1.46 -1.14 -14.83
N ARG A 63 0.23 -0.97 -14.33
CA ARG A 63 -0.15 -0.09 -13.22
C ARG A 63 -0.96 -0.82 -12.15
N LYS A 64 -0.94 -2.16 -12.13
CA LYS A 64 -1.62 -2.96 -11.11
C LYS A 64 -1.21 -2.58 -9.69
N SER A 65 0.07 -2.27 -9.46
CA SER A 65 0.54 -1.80 -8.16
C SER A 65 -0.14 -0.52 -7.66
N LEU A 66 -0.50 0.40 -8.57
CA LEU A 66 -1.23 1.62 -8.19
C LEU A 66 -2.68 1.34 -7.81
N LEU A 67 -3.29 0.30 -8.39
CA LEU A 67 -4.63 -0.16 -8.02
C LEU A 67 -4.59 -0.94 -6.69
N ASP A 68 -3.54 -1.73 -6.47
CA ASP A 68 -3.35 -2.51 -5.24
C ASP A 68 -2.98 -1.61 -4.04
N ASP A 69 -2.17 -0.58 -4.24
CA ASP A 69 -1.77 0.35 -3.18
C ASP A 69 -2.96 1.12 -2.61
N ASP A 70 -3.94 1.49 -3.43
CA ASP A 70 -5.13 2.21 -2.94
C ASP A 70 -6.08 1.27 -2.16
N ALA A 71 -6.17 -0.01 -2.56
CA ALA A 71 -6.83 -1.05 -1.77
C ALA A 71 -6.09 -1.36 -0.44
N GLN A 72 -4.78 -1.13 -0.39
CA GLN A 72 -4.03 -1.19 0.87
C GLN A 72 -4.10 0.10 1.69
N ARG A 73 -4.39 1.24 1.06
CA ARG A 73 -4.60 2.55 1.71
C ARG A 73 -5.98 2.72 2.29
N THR A 74 -7.00 2.01 1.81
CA THR A 74 -8.25 1.85 2.59
C THR A 74 -7.86 1.27 3.94
N SER A 75 -7.99 2.10 4.97
CA SER A 75 -7.23 2.06 6.21
C SER A 75 -7.20 0.67 6.86
N LYS A 76 -6.01 0.05 6.89
CA LYS A 76 -5.74 -1.13 7.73
C LYS A 76 -6.01 -0.86 9.23
N GLN A 77 -6.10 0.41 9.61
CA GLN A 77 -6.49 0.85 10.94
C GLN A 77 -7.98 1.21 10.97
N GLN A 78 -8.73 0.44 11.75
CA GLN A 78 -10.14 0.68 12.00
C GLN A 78 -10.32 1.97 12.82
N ALA A 79 -11.27 2.83 12.43
CA ALA A 79 -11.59 4.01 13.22
C ALA A 79 -12.15 3.60 14.60
N GLY A 80 -11.53 4.09 15.67
CA GLY A 80 -11.96 3.84 17.05
C GLY A 80 -13.21 4.63 17.44
N PHE A 81 -13.84 4.23 18.55
CA PHE A 81 -14.82 5.09 19.22
C PHE A 81 -14.11 6.22 19.98
N LYS A 82 -14.82 7.34 20.24
CA LYS A 82 -14.29 8.44 21.05
C LYS A 82 -14.08 7.95 22.49
N SER A 83 -13.04 8.45 23.17
CA SER A 83 -12.73 8.06 24.56
C SER A 83 -13.72 8.58 25.61
N ALA A 84 -14.63 9.48 25.23
CA ALA A 84 -15.65 10.00 26.15
C ALA A 84 -16.73 8.94 26.40
N MET A 85 -17.00 8.64 27.67
CA MET A 85 -18.03 7.67 28.04
C MET A 85 -19.42 8.28 27.82
N LEU A 86 -20.44 7.44 27.63
CA LEU A 86 -21.83 7.93 27.54
C LEU A 86 -22.30 8.68 28.79
N ALA A 87 -21.63 8.50 29.94
CA ALA A 87 -21.83 9.28 31.16
C ALA A 87 -21.52 10.79 30.99
N ASP A 88 -20.62 11.15 30.05
CA ASP A 88 -20.21 12.53 29.79
C ASP A 88 -21.21 13.31 28.92
N VAL A 89 -22.12 12.62 28.23
CA VAL A 89 -23.24 13.25 27.51
C VAL A 89 -24.23 13.78 28.54
N ARG A 90 -24.05 15.01 29.02
CA ARG A 90 -24.91 15.61 30.04
C ARG A 90 -26.24 16.08 29.43
N PRO A 91 -27.39 15.81 30.06
CA PRO A 91 -28.64 16.46 29.67
C PRO A 91 -28.52 17.97 29.86
N LEU A 92 -28.92 18.75 28.85
CA LEU A 92 -29.07 20.18 29.00
C LEU A 92 -30.46 20.44 29.62
N THR A 93 -30.46 20.94 30.85
CA THR A 93 -31.66 21.41 31.54
C THR A 93 -31.79 22.91 31.35
N ASP A 94 -32.80 23.35 30.60
CA ASP A 94 -33.15 24.77 30.53
C ASP A 94 -33.85 25.15 31.84
N GLY A 95 -33.30 26.08 32.63
CA GLY A 95 -33.85 26.45 33.94
C GLY A 95 -35.22 27.14 33.88
N ARG A 96 -35.72 27.50 32.68
CA ARG A 96 -37.00 28.21 32.50
C ARG A 96 -38.19 27.31 32.18
N THR A 97 -37.97 26.17 31.57
CA THR A 97 -39.00 25.19 31.26
C THR A 97 -38.45 23.88 31.78
N ASN A 98 -39.16 23.15 32.66
CA ASN A 98 -38.71 21.86 33.25
C ASN A 98 -38.54 20.74 32.18
N LYS A 99 -37.86 21.04 31.07
CA LYS A 99 -37.65 20.26 29.87
C LYS A 99 -36.18 19.89 29.82
N VAL A 100 -35.94 18.59 29.92
CA VAL A 100 -34.61 18.00 29.78
C VAL A 100 -34.38 17.71 28.30
N THR A 101 -33.33 18.29 27.71
CA THR A 101 -32.98 18.06 26.30
C THR A 101 -31.72 17.22 26.18
N PHE A 102 -31.77 16.19 25.33
CA PHE A 102 -30.64 15.35 24.99
C PHE A 102 -30.32 15.54 23.50
N SER A 103 -29.08 15.89 23.17
CA SER A 103 -28.60 15.98 21.79
C SER A 103 -27.95 14.67 21.38
N LEU A 104 -28.71 13.77 20.75
CA LEU A 104 -28.18 12.53 20.21
C LEU A 104 -27.67 12.76 18.78
N THR A 105 -26.36 12.74 18.58
CA THR A 105 -25.75 12.68 17.25
C THR A 105 -25.71 11.22 16.76
N PRO A 106 -25.64 10.96 15.44
CA PRO A 106 -25.51 9.60 14.92
C PRO A 106 -24.31 8.85 15.52
N GLU A 107 -23.20 9.55 15.77
CA GLU A 107 -22.03 8.99 16.44
C GLU A 107 -22.32 8.51 17.87
N ILE A 108 -23.09 9.29 18.64
CA ILE A 108 -23.51 8.92 20.00
C ILE A 108 -24.46 7.71 19.94
N ILE A 109 -25.35 7.66 18.95
CA ILE A 109 -26.25 6.51 18.74
C ILE A 109 -25.44 5.23 18.44
N HIS A 110 -24.40 5.32 17.61
CA HIS A 110 -23.54 4.17 17.31
C HIS A 110 -22.80 3.69 18.56
N GLN A 111 -22.34 4.63 19.40
CA GLN A 111 -21.72 4.33 20.67
C GLN A 111 -22.72 3.69 21.65
N ILE A 112 -23.98 4.14 21.70
CA ILE A 112 -25.05 3.52 22.51
C ILE A 112 -25.29 2.07 22.07
N PHE A 113 -25.40 1.81 20.76
CA PHE A 113 -25.59 0.45 20.26
C PHE A 113 -24.39 -0.47 20.54
N ALA A 114 -23.18 0.08 20.57
CA ALA A 114 -22.00 -0.63 20.96
C ALA A 114 -22.00 -0.92 22.46
N GLU A 115 -22.21 0.08 23.33
CA GLU A 115 -22.12 -0.05 24.79
C GLU A 115 -23.28 -0.86 25.41
N LYS A 116 -24.51 -0.70 24.90
CA LYS A 116 -25.74 -1.31 25.43
C LYS A 116 -26.44 -2.20 24.39
N PRO A 117 -26.04 -3.48 24.25
CA PRO A 117 -26.64 -4.38 23.26
C PRO A 117 -28.15 -4.64 23.46
N ALA A 118 -28.67 -4.54 24.68
CA ALA A 118 -30.12 -4.59 24.91
C ALA A 118 -30.88 -3.47 24.16
N VAL A 119 -30.34 -2.25 24.14
CA VAL A 119 -30.92 -1.10 23.43
C VAL A 119 -30.87 -1.32 21.92
N HIS A 120 -29.76 -1.84 21.41
CA HIS A 120 -29.60 -2.20 20.00
C HIS A 120 -30.62 -3.26 19.54
N ARG A 121 -30.84 -4.30 20.35
CA ARG A 121 -31.86 -5.32 20.08
C ARG A 121 -33.28 -4.76 20.16
N ALA A 122 -33.57 -3.92 21.14
CA ALA A 122 -34.87 -3.26 21.28
C ALA A 122 -35.17 -2.35 20.09
N PHE A 123 -34.17 -1.60 19.61
CA PHE A 123 -34.30 -0.73 18.44
C PHE A 123 -34.70 -1.51 17.18
N LEU A 124 -34.01 -2.63 16.90
CA LEU A 124 -34.34 -3.48 15.74
C LEU A 124 -35.73 -4.14 15.82
N ASN A 125 -36.24 -4.37 17.04
CA ASN A 125 -37.52 -5.03 17.26
C ASN A 125 -38.71 -4.08 17.29
N PHE A 126 -38.54 -2.87 17.83
CA PHE A 126 -39.61 -1.91 18.07
C PHE A 126 -39.70 -0.80 17.03
N VAL A 127 -38.59 -0.46 16.35
CA VAL A 127 -38.56 0.59 15.33
C VAL A 127 -38.37 -0.04 13.95
N PRO A 128 -39.23 0.23 12.95
CA PRO A 128 -40.42 1.10 12.95
C PRO A 128 -41.74 0.38 13.32
N SER A 129 -41.68 -0.89 13.70
CA SER A 129 -42.85 -1.80 13.77
C SER A 129 -43.88 -1.41 14.84
N LYS A 130 -43.42 -0.94 16.01
CA LYS A 130 -44.27 -0.61 17.17
C LYS A 130 -44.24 0.87 17.54
N MET A 131 -43.12 1.56 17.32
CA MET A 131 -42.97 2.98 17.64
C MET A 131 -42.09 3.72 16.63
N THR A 132 -42.17 5.05 16.63
CA THR A 132 -41.28 5.90 15.84
C THR A 132 -39.91 6.00 16.50
N GLU A 133 -38.86 6.27 15.71
CA GLU A 133 -37.50 6.48 16.23
C GLU A 133 -37.46 7.59 17.30
N LYS A 134 -38.23 8.66 17.10
CA LYS A 134 -38.30 9.78 18.04
C LYS A 134 -38.88 9.36 19.40
N ASP A 135 -39.93 8.54 19.38
CA ASP A 135 -40.55 8.04 20.61
C ASP A 135 -39.64 7.05 21.33
N PHE A 136 -38.95 6.18 20.59
CA PHE A 136 -37.94 5.26 21.12
C PHE A 136 -36.83 5.98 21.88
N TRP A 137 -36.20 6.99 21.25
CA TRP A 137 -35.14 7.75 21.90
C TRP A 137 -35.64 8.60 23.07
N THR A 138 -36.88 9.08 23.02
CA THR A 138 -37.50 9.80 24.14
C THR A 138 -37.66 8.90 25.37
N LYS A 139 -38.15 7.67 25.17
CA LYS A 139 -38.25 6.66 26.22
C LYS A 139 -36.87 6.28 26.75
N TYR A 140 -35.89 6.02 25.87
CA TYR A 140 -34.52 5.73 26.27
C TYR A 140 -33.89 6.86 27.12
N CYS A 141 -34.01 8.11 26.69
CA CYS A 141 -33.52 9.27 27.43
C CYS A 141 -34.19 9.41 28.81
N ARG A 142 -35.47 9.06 28.93
CA ARG A 142 -36.21 9.05 30.21
C ARG A 142 -35.70 7.95 31.14
N ALA A 143 -35.45 6.75 30.64
CA ALA A 143 -34.83 5.66 31.40
C ALA A 143 -33.41 6.03 31.88
N GLU A 144 -32.58 6.59 31.00
CA GLU A 144 -31.23 7.05 31.35
C GLU A 144 -31.23 8.15 32.41
N TYR A 145 -32.19 9.09 32.33
CA TYR A 145 -32.34 10.13 33.33
C TYR A 145 -32.65 9.55 34.73
N LEU A 146 -33.52 8.54 34.79
CA LEU A 146 -33.84 7.82 36.04
C LEU A 146 -32.63 7.03 36.57
N HIS A 147 -31.85 6.41 35.70
CA HIS A 147 -30.59 5.75 36.07
C HIS A 147 -29.56 6.74 36.63
N ARG A 148 -29.47 7.96 36.11
CA ARG A 148 -28.52 8.99 36.60
C ARG A 148 -28.95 9.63 37.91
N THR A 149 -30.25 9.88 38.09
CA THR A 149 -30.80 10.55 39.28
C THR A 149 -30.94 9.65 40.49
N LYS A 150 -30.51 8.38 40.39
CA LYS A 150 -30.55 7.40 41.48
C LYS A 150 -31.94 7.07 42.04
N ASN A 151 -33.02 7.46 41.34
CA ASN A 151 -34.40 7.28 41.79
C ASN A 151 -34.95 5.89 41.41
N SER A 152 -34.58 4.86 42.17
CA SER A 152 -34.99 3.46 41.93
C SER A 152 -36.49 3.24 42.06
N VAL A 153 -37.14 3.93 43.00
CA VAL A 153 -38.60 3.84 43.22
C VAL A 153 -39.38 4.37 42.01
N ALA A 154 -38.96 5.50 41.44
CA ALA A 154 -39.56 6.03 40.21
C ALA A 154 -39.27 5.15 38.99
N ALA A 155 -38.08 4.54 38.91
CA ALA A 155 -37.74 3.60 37.86
C ALA A 155 -38.62 2.33 37.91
N ALA A 156 -38.84 1.76 39.09
CA ALA A 156 -39.70 0.59 39.27
C ALA A 156 -41.18 0.89 38.95
N ALA A 157 -41.69 2.05 39.38
CA ALA A 157 -43.04 2.48 39.06
C ALA A 157 -43.24 2.70 37.56
N GLU A 158 -42.29 3.33 36.87
CA GLU A 158 -42.38 3.57 35.43
C GLU A 158 -42.19 2.27 34.62
N ALA A 159 -41.34 1.35 35.08
CA ALA A 159 -41.19 0.01 34.49
C ALA A 159 -42.46 -0.84 34.61
N ALA A 160 -43.24 -0.66 35.69
CA ALA A 160 -44.53 -1.32 35.85
C ALA A 160 -45.61 -0.74 34.93
N ASN A 161 -45.47 0.52 34.53
CA ASN A 161 -46.45 1.22 33.69
C ASN A 161 -46.14 1.13 32.18
N ASP A 162 -44.86 1.03 31.80
CA ASP A 162 -44.43 0.99 30.40
C ASP A 162 -43.49 -0.21 30.17
N GLU A 163 -44.05 -1.29 29.61
CA GLU A 163 -43.31 -2.52 29.29
C GLU A 163 -42.12 -2.27 28.33
N GLU A 164 -42.20 -1.24 27.48
CA GLU A 164 -41.17 -0.90 26.52
C GLU A 164 -40.03 -0.12 27.19
N LEU A 165 -40.35 0.72 28.18
CA LEU A 165 -39.37 1.38 29.02
C LEU A 165 -38.68 0.40 29.98
N ALA A 166 -39.42 -0.61 30.46
CA ALA A 166 -38.90 -1.65 31.34
C ALA A 166 -37.73 -2.42 30.73
N VAL A 167 -37.67 -2.54 29.38
CA VAL A 167 -36.54 -3.18 28.67
C VAL A 167 -35.22 -2.44 28.91
N PHE A 168 -35.24 -1.12 29.06
CA PHE A 168 -34.04 -0.32 29.29
C PHE A 168 -33.61 -0.29 30.76
N LEU A 169 -34.54 -0.56 31.69
CA LEU A 169 -34.32 -0.55 33.13
C LEU A 169 -33.90 -1.93 33.68
N LYS A 170 -34.07 -3.00 32.89
CA LYS A 170 -33.64 -4.36 33.22
C LYS A 170 -32.15 -4.57 32.92
N ASN A 171 -31.57 -5.55 33.61
CA ASN A 171 -30.21 -6.01 33.33
C ASN A 171 -30.06 -6.49 31.89
N ASP A 172 -28.91 -6.18 31.30
CA ASP A 172 -28.58 -6.59 29.94
C ASP A 172 -28.17 -8.08 29.92
N ASP A 173 -29.16 -8.96 29.73
CA ASP A 173 -28.96 -10.41 29.66
C ASP A 173 -27.94 -10.81 28.58
N ILE A 174 -27.79 -10.02 27.52
CA ILE A 174 -26.82 -10.28 26.46
C ILE A 174 -25.40 -10.13 27.01
N LEU A 175 -25.15 -9.03 27.73
CA LEU A 175 -23.86 -8.78 28.35
C LEU A 175 -23.57 -9.78 29.49
N ALA A 176 -24.57 -10.13 30.29
CA ALA A 176 -24.41 -11.13 31.35
C ALA A 176 -24.04 -12.52 30.79
N ASN A 177 -24.66 -12.93 29.68
CA ASN A 177 -24.32 -14.18 28.98
C ASN A 177 -22.95 -14.12 28.29
N GLU A 178 -22.54 -12.96 27.78
CA GLU A 178 -21.20 -12.74 27.25
C GLU A 178 -20.13 -12.83 28.35
N ALA A 179 -20.36 -12.19 29.50
CA ALA A 179 -19.46 -12.25 30.65
C ALA A 179 -19.28 -13.69 31.14
N ARG A 180 -20.37 -14.45 31.32
CA ARG A 180 -20.29 -15.89 31.68
C ARG A 180 -19.49 -16.71 30.67
N ARG A 181 -19.64 -16.43 29.37
CA ARG A 181 -18.85 -17.09 28.31
C ARG A 181 -17.38 -16.72 28.38
N LYS A 182 -17.05 -15.44 28.57
CA LYS A 182 -15.67 -14.95 28.72
C LYS A 182 -14.99 -15.53 29.96
N ILE A 183 -15.70 -15.61 31.09
CA ILE A 183 -15.19 -16.25 32.32
C ILE A 183 -14.85 -17.72 32.07
N ARG A 184 -15.70 -18.47 31.35
CA ARG A 184 -15.39 -19.85 30.96
C ARG A 184 -14.18 -19.99 30.01
N ARG A 185 -13.78 -18.91 29.33
CA ARG A 185 -12.58 -18.88 28.47
C ARG A 185 -11.29 -18.59 29.24
N VAL A 186 -11.38 -18.03 30.44
CA VAL A 186 -10.20 -17.83 31.30
C VAL A 186 -9.59 -19.19 31.60
N ASP A 187 -8.27 -19.25 31.63
CA ASP A 187 -7.56 -20.51 31.81
C ASP A 187 -7.82 -21.08 33.22
N PRO A 188 -8.39 -22.29 33.39
CA PRO A 188 -8.58 -22.88 34.71
C PRO A 188 -7.28 -23.11 35.47
N THR A 189 -6.13 -23.11 34.77
CA THR A 189 -4.80 -23.21 35.38
C THR A 189 -4.24 -21.85 35.82
N LEU A 190 -4.90 -20.74 35.46
CA LEU A 190 -4.59 -19.40 35.95
C LEU A 190 -5.28 -19.25 37.32
N ASP A 191 -4.61 -19.73 38.35
CA ASP A 191 -5.07 -19.58 39.72
C ASP A 191 -4.65 -18.20 40.26
N MET A 192 -5.53 -17.20 40.17
CA MET A 192 -5.30 -15.90 40.81
C MET A 192 -5.49 -15.94 42.33
N GLU A 193 -6.01 -17.05 42.89
CA GLU A 193 -5.98 -17.31 44.33
C GLU A 193 -4.62 -17.90 44.76
N ALA A 194 -3.82 -18.49 43.87
CA ALA A 194 -2.48 -18.98 44.23
C ALA A 194 -1.46 -17.85 44.48
N ASP A 195 -1.69 -16.66 43.92
CA ASP A 195 -0.95 -15.44 44.31
C ASP A 195 -1.25 -15.01 45.76
N LEU A 196 -2.30 -15.56 46.40
CA LEU A 196 -2.54 -15.41 47.85
C LEU A 196 -1.50 -16.14 48.72
N GLY A 197 -0.60 -16.92 48.09
CA GLY A 197 0.57 -17.52 48.72
C GLY A 197 1.72 -16.54 48.97
N ASP A 198 1.66 -15.30 48.46
CA ASP A 198 2.55 -14.22 48.90
C ASP A 198 2.06 -13.70 50.27
N ASP A 199 2.35 -14.49 51.32
CA ASP A 199 2.67 -14.19 52.72
C ASP A 199 2.23 -12.87 53.41
N TYR A 200 1.12 -12.24 53.02
CA TYR A 200 0.59 -11.04 53.70
C TYR A 200 -0.75 -11.27 54.42
N ILE A 201 -1.33 -12.48 54.33
CA ILE A 201 -2.57 -12.85 55.05
C ILE A 201 -2.35 -12.89 56.58
N HIS A 202 -1.10 -12.98 57.03
CA HIS A 202 -0.74 -12.93 58.45
C HIS A 202 -0.76 -11.50 59.03
N LEU A 203 -0.89 -10.46 58.20
CA LEU A 203 -1.07 -9.08 58.65
C LEU A 203 -2.57 -8.76 58.77
N PRO A 204 -3.05 -8.24 59.91
CA PRO A 204 -4.48 -8.01 60.17
C PRO A 204 -5.22 -7.02 59.24
N ASP A 205 -4.54 -6.43 58.26
CA ASP A 205 -5.03 -5.25 57.52
C ASP A 205 -4.91 -5.40 55.97
N HIS A 206 -4.51 -6.57 55.47
CA HIS A 206 -4.33 -6.80 54.03
C HIS A 206 -5.00 -8.11 53.60
N GLY A 207 -5.77 -8.06 52.50
CA GLY A 207 -6.41 -9.24 51.90
C GLY A 207 -7.84 -9.56 52.36
N LEU A 208 -8.42 -8.78 53.28
CA LEU A 208 -9.88 -8.83 53.47
C LEU A 208 -10.55 -8.25 52.22
N PRO A 209 -11.53 -8.93 51.59
CA PRO A 209 -12.33 -8.33 50.53
C PRO A 209 -13.18 -7.21 51.17
N GLN A 210 -12.59 -6.03 51.31
CA GLN A 210 -13.33 -4.81 51.51
C GLN A 210 -14.00 -4.49 50.18
N ASP A 211 -15.15 -5.13 49.93
CA ASP A 211 -16.19 -4.37 49.26
C ASP A 211 -16.49 -3.22 50.24
N GLY A 212 -16.05 -2.01 49.90
CA GLY A 212 -15.99 -0.85 50.80
C GLY A 212 -17.34 -0.33 51.29
N SER A 213 -18.38 -1.16 51.26
CA SER A 213 -19.72 -0.87 51.72
C SER A 213 -19.99 -1.59 53.04
N LYS A 214 -19.91 -0.85 54.16
CA LYS A 214 -20.54 -1.26 55.43
C LYS A 214 -22.06 -1.03 55.40
N GLU A 215 -22.70 -1.17 54.24
CA GLU A 215 -24.16 -1.13 54.12
C GLU A 215 -24.65 -2.50 53.64
N THR A 216 -25.07 -3.33 54.59
CA THR A 216 -26.03 -4.41 54.32
C THR A 216 -27.39 -3.79 54.03
N ALA A 217 -27.51 -3.06 52.91
CA ALA A 217 -28.75 -2.44 52.48
C ALA A 217 -29.12 -2.93 51.08
N ASP A 218 -30.20 -3.71 51.03
CA ASP A 218 -31.03 -4.04 49.86
C ASP A 218 -30.32 -4.65 48.64
N ALA A 219 -29.91 -5.91 48.81
CA ALA A 219 -29.45 -6.80 47.74
C ALA A 219 -30.41 -6.92 46.54
N GLU A 220 -31.68 -6.51 46.64
CA GLU A 220 -32.62 -6.54 45.52
C GLU A 220 -32.56 -5.29 44.62
N ASN A 221 -32.09 -4.14 45.13
CA ASN A 221 -32.13 -2.86 44.40
C ASN A 221 -30.82 -2.55 43.66
N ASP A 222 -29.70 -3.10 44.15
CA ASP A 222 -28.38 -2.99 43.50
C ASP A 222 -28.23 -3.90 42.27
N ILE A 223 -29.05 -4.96 42.16
CA ILE A 223 -28.95 -5.94 41.08
C ILE A 223 -29.17 -5.29 39.70
N ALA A 224 -29.97 -4.22 39.60
CA ALA A 224 -30.33 -3.61 38.31
C ALA A 224 -29.30 -2.60 37.77
N ARG A 225 -28.26 -2.26 38.54
CA ARG A 225 -27.29 -1.22 38.17
C ARG A 225 -25.91 -1.81 37.95
N ARG A 226 -25.27 -1.42 36.83
CA ARG A 226 -23.86 -1.74 36.62
C ARG A 226 -23.00 -0.93 37.59
N THR A 227 -21.99 -1.59 38.14
CA THR A 227 -20.96 -0.92 38.92
C THR A 227 -20.07 -0.08 37.98
N LEU A 228 -19.39 0.93 38.53
CA LEU A 228 -18.43 1.74 37.76
C LEU A 228 -17.36 0.88 37.07
N SER A 229 -16.90 -0.19 37.73
CA SER A 229 -15.93 -1.13 37.15
C SER A 229 -16.50 -1.90 35.97
N GLN A 230 -17.77 -2.31 36.02
CA GLN A 230 -18.44 -2.97 34.89
C GLN A 230 -18.61 -2.01 33.70
N ASP A 231 -18.97 -0.75 33.96
CA ASP A 231 -19.12 0.26 32.91
C ASP A 231 -17.77 0.64 32.27
N LEU A 232 -16.71 0.79 33.08
CA LEU A 232 -15.36 1.06 32.59
C LEU A 232 -14.84 -0.10 31.72
N ASN A 233 -14.95 -1.34 32.22
CA ASN A 233 -14.52 -2.53 31.47
C ASN A 233 -15.33 -2.68 30.18
N ARG A 234 -16.63 -2.34 30.20
CA ARG A 234 -17.46 -2.38 29.00
C ARG A 234 -17.01 -1.34 27.97
N HIS A 235 -16.78 -0.11 28.41
CA HIS A 235 -16.34 0.96 27.52
C HIS A 235 -14.96 0.64 26.92
N ALA A 236 -14.01 0.17 27.75
CA ALA A 236 -12.69 -0.28 27.28
C ALA A 236 -12.79 -1.39 26.23
N ALA A 237 -13.65 -2.39 26.45
CA ALA A 237 -13.89 -3.44 25.45
C ALA A 237 -14.42 -2.87 24.13
N VAL A 238 -15.38 -1.95 24.17
CA VAL A 238 -15.94 -1.30 22.96
C VAL A 238 -14.88 -0.47 22.22
N VAL A 239 -14.01 0.23 22.94
CA VAL A 239 -12.91 1.00 22.35
C VAL A 239 -11.90 0.09 21.65
N LEU A 240 -11.56 -1.05 22.27
CA LEU A 240 -10.64 -2.04 21.70
C LEU A 240 -11.24 -2.81 20.51
N GLU A 241 -12.55 -3.10 20.55
CA GLU A 241 -13.28 -3.71 19.42
C GLU A 241 -13.37 -2.76 18.20
N GLY A 242 -13.38 -1.44 18.45
CA GLY A 242 -13.44 -0.40 17.42
C GLY A 242 -14.76 -0.37 16.62
N ARG A 243 -14.87 0.50 15.60
CA ARG A 243 -16.04 0.54 14.71
C ARG A 243 -15.97 -0.53 13.64
N ALA A 244 -16.79 -1.58 13.74
CA ALA A 244 -16.73 -2.72 12.82
C ALA A 244 -16.94 -2.37 11.33
N LEU A 245 -17.41 -1.16 11.03
CA LEU A 245 -17.68 -0.69 9.66
C LEU A 245 -17.41 0.81 9.55
N ASP A 246 -16.67 1.19 8.52
CA ASP A 246 -16.65 2.56 7.97
C ASP A 246 -17.89 2.76 7.08
N VAL A 247 -19.06 2.42 7.62
CA VAL A 247 -20.32 2.78 6.96
C VAL A 247 -20.44 4.28 7.12
N GLU A 248 -20.39 4.98 5.98
CA GLU A 248 -20.77 6.38 5.87
C GLU A 248 -21.97 6.63 6.78
N LEU A 249 -21.88 7.66 7.61
CA LEU A 249 -22.75 7.98 8.75
C LEU A 249 -24.23 8.19 8.33
N GLY A 250 -24.87 7.14 7.81
CA GLY A 250 -26.21 7.13 7.25
C GLY A 250 -27.27 6.75 8.28
N ASP A 251 -28.45 6.34 7.79
CA ASP A 251 -29.62 6.03 8.62
C ASP A 251 -29.30 5.10 9.80
N THR A 252 -29.77 5.47 11.00
CA THR A 252 -29.50 4.75 12.26
C THR A 252 -29.83 3.25 12.20
N ARG A 253 -30.81 2.88 11.36
CA ARG A 253 -31.20 1.49 11.09
C ARG A 253 -30.18 0.71 10.27
N THR A 254 -29.61 1.28 9.21
CA THR A 254 -28.61 0.55 8.40
C THR A 254 -27.39 0.23 9.24
N VAL A 255 -26.99 1.15 10.11
CA VAL A 255 -25.92 0.96 11.08
C VAL A 255 -26.27 -0.12 12.10
N ALA A 256 -27.49 -0.10 12.65
CA ALA A 256 -27.94 -1.12 13.59
C ALA A 256 -27.94 -2.52 12.94
N GLU A 257 -28.44 -2.66 11.71
CA GLU A 257 -28.45 -3.93 11.00
C GLU A 257 -27.03 -4.41 10.64
N ALA A 258 -26.14 -3.49 10.24
CA ALA A 258 -24.78 -3.83 9.89
C ALA A 258 -23.94 -4.26 11.11
N LEU A 259 -24.14 -3.60 12.26
CA LEU A 259 -23.56 -4.01 13.54
C LEU A 259 -24.09 -5.38 14.00
N ALA A 260 -25.37 -5.68 13.75
CA ALA A 260 -25.95 -7.00 14.03
C ALA A 260 -25.34 -8.10 13.14
N ARG A 261 -25.11 -7.82 11.85
CA ARG A 261 -24.45 -8.75 10.92
C ARG A 261 -23.01 -9.05 11.33
N SER A 262 -22.25 -8.01 11.69
CA SER A 262 -20.87 -8.17 12.17
C SER A 262 -20.81 -9.02 13.44
N LYS A 263 -21.63 -8.71 14.46
CA LYS A 263 -21.69 -9.51 15.70
C LYS A 263 -22.10 -10.97 15.47
N ARG A 264 -23.01 -11.23 14.53
CA ARG A 264 -23.37 -12.61 14.14
C ARG A 264 -22.20 -13.35 13.50
N ALA A 265 -21.46 -12.71 12.60
CA ALA A 265 -20.28 -13.30 11.97
C ALA A 265 -19.19 -13.65 13.00
N VAL A 266 -18.94 -12.75 13.97
CA VAL A 266 -18.00 -13.01 15.08
C VAL A 266 -18.51 -14.16 15.96
N SER A 267 -19.79 -14.16 16.35
CA SER A 267 -20.35 -15.22 17.18
C SER A 267 -20.30 -16.62 16.51
N PHE A 268 -20.43 -16.68 15.18
CA PHE A 268 -20.33 -17.94 14.43
C PHE A 268 -18.89 -18.46 14.35
N ALA A 269 -17.91 -17.54 14.26
CA ALA A 269 -16.49 -17.90 14.31
C ALA A 269 -16.08 -18.43 15.70
N GLU A 270 -16.72 -17.93 16.77
CA GLU A 270 -16.41 -18.31 18.15
C GLU A 270 -17.04 -19.62 18.64
N THR A 271 -18.07 -20.15 17.97
CA THR A 271 -18.79 -21.37 18.41
C THR A 271 -18.10 -22.69 18.08
N SER A 272 -16.98 -22.70 17.37
CA SER A 272 -16.22 -23.94 17.15
C SER A 272 -15.23 -24.16 18.30
N ASP A 273 -15.63 -24.96 19.30
CA ASP A 273 -14.80 -25.35 20.46
C ASP A 273 -13.47 -26.03 20.05
N GLU A 274 -13.40 -26.59 18.84
CA GLU A 274 -12.18 -27.20 18.31
C GLU A 274 -11.11 -26.15 17.94
N LYS A 275 -11.50 -25.01 17.36
CA LYS A 275 -10.57 -23.92 17.04
C LYS A 275 -10.04 -23.23 18.30
N THR A 276 -10.88 -23.12 19.33
CA THR A 276 -10.50 -22.45 20.58
C THR A 276 -9.49 -23.29 21.36
N ASN A 277 -9.68 -24.61 21.44
CA ASN A 277 -8.70 -25.52 22.03
C ASN A 277 -7.38 -25.51 21.26
N GLN A 278 -7.41 -25.45 19.93
CA GLN A 278 -6.22 -25.31 19.11
C GLN A 278 -5.48 -23.99 19.35
N GLU A 279 -6.22 -22.89 19.56
CA GLU A 279 -5.62 -21.59 19.88
C GLU A 279 -4.98 -21.57 21.27
N ARG A 280 -5.61 -22.20 22.27
CA ARG A 280 -5.02 -22.38 23.61
C ARG A 280 -3.73 -23.18 23.51
N LEU A 281 -3.72 -24.29 22.79
CA LEU A 281 -2.52 -25.10 22.59
C LEU A 281 -1.40 -24.28 21.92
N LYS A 282 -1.72 -23.50 20.88
CA LYS A 282 -0.77 -22.58 20.22
C LYS A 282 -0.26 -21.48 21.15
N ARG A 283 -1.09 -20.97 22.07
CA ARG A 283 -0.67 -19.97 23.06
C ARG A 283 0.29 -20.59 24.07
N VAL A 284 -0.04 -21.78 24.60
CA VAL A 284 0.85 -22.53 25.49
C VAL A 284 2.19 -22.79 24.82
N SER A 285 2.20 -23.32 23.59
CA SER A 285 3.46 -23.55 22.84
C SER A 285 4.30 -22.28 22.73
N ARG A 286 3.70 -21.14 22.35
CA ARG A 286 4.40 -19.85 22.26
C ARG A 286 4.92 -19.33 23.60
N MET A 287 4.18 -19.54 24.69
CA MET A 287 4.62 -19.10 26.03
C MET A 287 5.70 -20.01 26.62
N THR A 288 5.72 -21.30 26.23
CA THR A 288 6.73 -22.27 26.67
C THR A 288 8.01 -22.25 25.84
N GLU A 289 7.98 -21.63 24.65
CA GLU A 289 9.16 -21.44 23.81
C GLU A 289 10.10 -20.40 24.43
N ILE A 290 11.33 -20.80 24.74
CA ILE A 290 12.39 -19.91 25.24
C ILE A 290 13.36 -19.68 24.07
N GLU A 291 13.48 -18.44 23.61
CA GLU A 291 14.28 -18.06 22.44
C GLU A 291 15.74 -18.56 22.55
N ASP A 292 16.33 -18.51 23.75
CA ASP A 292 17.71 -18.94 24.02
C ASP A 292 17.94 -20.46 23.92
N LEU A 293 16.89 -21.27 24.10
CA LEU A 293 16.96 -22.73 24.01
C LEU A 293 16.56 -23.25 22.62
N GLN A 294 16.16 -22.37 21.69
CA GLN A 294 15.86 -22.76 20.33
C GLN A 294 17.15 -23.15 19.59
N ALA A 295 17.06 -24.15 18.71
CA ALA A 295 18.16 -24.46 17.81
C ALA A 295 18.48 -23.19 16.98
N PRO A 296 19.76 -22.87 16.73
CA PRO A 296 20.13 -21.72 15.91
C PRO A 296 19.33 -21.76 14.61
N TYR A 297 18.62 -20.68 14.29
CA TYR A 297 17.84 -20.56 13.06
C TYR A 297 18.78 -20.79 11.87
N SER A 298 18.76 -21.99 11.30
CA SER A 298 19.40 -22.27 10.03
C SER A 298 18.52 -21.62 8.96
N LEU A 299 18.86 -20.39 8.62
CA LEU A 299 18.24 -19.73 7.48
C LEU A 299 18.38 -20.68 6.28
N PRO A 300 17.32 -20.88 5.46
CA PRO A 300 17.32 -21.81 4.34
C PRO A 300 18.12 -21.29 3.15
N TYR A 301 19.21 -20.57 3.40
CA TYR A 301 20.08 -20.03 2.37
C TYR A 301 21.22 -21.01 2.14
N ALA A 302 21.37 -21.44 0.89
CA ALA A 302 22.56 -22.16 0.48
C ALA A 302 23.79 -21.26 0.73
N PRO A 303 24.79 -21.71 1.50
CA PRO A 303 26.00 -20.93 1.70
C PRO A 303 26.69 -20.72 0.36
N LEU A 304 26.87 -19.45 -0.05
CA LEU A 304 27.56 -19.10 -1.28
C LEU A 304 29.07 -19.27 -1.09
N CYS A 305 29.59 -20.43 -1.49
CA CYS A 305 31.03 -20.68 -1.52
C CYS A 305 31.63 -20.15 -2.83
N ILE A 306 32.14 -18.92 -2.81
CA ILE A 306 32.91 -18.35 -3.92
C ILE A 306 34.26 -19.08 -3.97
N LYS A 307 34.58 -19.71 -5.11
CA LYS A 307 35.80 -20.51 -5.28
C LYS A 307 37.07 -19.66 -5.26
N ASP A 308 37.09 -18.58 -6.04
CA ASP A 308 38.18 -17.59 -6.03
C ASP A 308 37.60 -16.17 -6.07
N PRO A 309 37.65 -15.44 -4.95
CA PRO A 309 37.22 -14.05 -4.90
C PRO A 309 38.03 -13.11 -5.81
N ARG A 310 39.24 -13.50 -6.23
CA ARG A 310 40.13 -12.66 -7.05
C ARG A 310 39.61 -12.48 -8.48
N GLU A 311 39.01 -13.51 -9.07
CA GLU A 311 38.43 -13.45 -10.41
C GLU A 311 37.40 -12.32 -10.54
N TYR A 312 36.62 -12.05 -9.48
CA TYR A 312 35.67 -10.94 -9.45
C TYR A 312 36.37 -9.58 -9.60
N PHE A 313 37.47 -9.37 -8.89
CA PHE A 313 38.21 -8.10 -8.92
C PHE A 313 39.03 -7.93 -10.21
N ASP A 314 39.63 -9.03 -10.70
CA ASP A 314 40.43 -9.02 -11.93
C ASP A 314 39.56 -8.75 -13.16
N LEU A 315 38.35 -9.32 -13.22
CA LEU A 315 37.37 -9.02 -14.28
C LEU A 315 36.87 -7.58 -14.21
N GLN A 316 36.71 -7.02 -13.01
CA GLN A 316 36.31 -5.62 -12.84
C GLN A 316 37.41 -4.66 -13.30
N GLN A 317 38.68 -4.95 -13.00
CA GLN A 317 39.83 -4.19 -13.50
C GLN A 317 39.97 -4.29 -15.02
N ALA A 318 39.83 -5.48 -15.60
CA ALA A 318 39.89 -5.66 -17.05
C ALA A 318 38.79 -4.87 -17.78
N ASN A 319 37.58 -4.80 -17.21
CA ASN A 319 36.48 -3.99 -17.76
C ASN A 319 36.70 -2.48 -17.56
N ALA A 320 37.28 -2.05 -16.43
CA ALA A 320 37.63 -0.65 -16.19
C ALA A 320 38.69 -0.17 -17.21
N LEU A 321 39.73 -0.97 -17.46
CA LEU A 321 40.76 -0.67 -18.45
C LEU A 321 40.21 -0.65 -19.89
N LYS A 322 39.25 -1.53 -20.23
CA LYS A 322 38.56 -1.48 -21.53
C LYS A 322 37.65 -0.27 -21.68
N ALA A 323 37.01 0.21 -20.62
CA ALA A 323 36.12 1.38 -20.67
C ALA A 323 36.86 2.71 -20.94
N PHE A 324 38.17 2.78 -20.67
CA PHE A 324 39.03 3.92 -21.04
C PHE A 324 39.63 3.81 -22.46
N GLY A 325 39.33 2.73 -23.19
CA GLY A 325 39.94 2.35 -24.46
C GLY A 325 39.37 3.00 -25.72
N ASP A 326 38.91 4.25 -25.67
CA ASP A 326 38.57 5.06 -26.86
C ASP A 326 39.51 6.27 -27.04
N THR A 327 40.63 6.31 -26.31
CA THR A 327 41.69 7.27 -26.61
C THR A 327 42.73 6.60 -27.49
N ASP A 328 42.77 7.03 -28.75
CA ASP A 328 43.58 6.56 -29.88
C ASP A 328 45.12 6.73 -29.72
N ALA A 329 45.61 6.66 -28.49
CA ALA A 329 47.03 6.58 -28.17
C ALA A 329 47.37 5.11 -27.93
N GLY A 330 48.03 4.49 -28.91
CA GLY A 330 48.48 3.09 -28.92
C GLY A 330 49.34 2.71 -27.72
N THR A 331 48.71 2.57 -26.56
CA THR A 331 49.31 2.04 -25.35
C THR A 331 48.97 0.57 -25.38
N LYS A 332 49.83 -0.21 -26.05
CA LYS A 332 49.78 -1.67 -25.95
C LYS A 332 49.78 -1.99 -24.44
N PRO A 333 48.87 -2.86 -23.94
CA PRO A 333 49.01 -3.36 -22.58
C PRO A 333 50.39 -4.01 -22.53
N ILE A 334 51.30 -3.40 -21.79
CA ILE A 334 52.54 -4.07 -21.45
C ILE A 334 52.10 -5.11 -20.45
N ASP A 335 51.98 -6.36 -20.90
CA ASP A 335 51.92 -7.51 -20.01
C ASP A 335 53.21 -7.50 -19.19
N CYS A 336 53.21 -6.79 -18.06
CA CYS A 336 54.28 -6.85 -17.09
C CYS A 336 54.17 -8.20 -16.38
N SER A 337 54.70 -9.24 -17.00
CA SER A 337 54.89 -10.56 -16.40
C SER A 337 56.10 -10.57 -15.44
N LEU A 338 56.30 -9.51 -14.67
CA LEU A 338 57.36 -9.45 -13.68
C LEU A 338 56.89 -10.20 -12.45
N SER A 339 57.69 -11.14 -11.96
CA SER A 339 57.41 -11.76 -10.67
C SER A 339 57.46 -10.70 -9.57
N THR A 340 56.73 -10.90 -8.47
CA THR A 340 56.71 -9.96 -7.34
C THR A 340 58.12 -9.67 -6.80
N GLU A 341 59.03 -10.64 -6.93
CA GLU A 341 60.43 -10.53 -6.53
C GLU A 341 61.23 -9.65 -7.50
N GLU A 342 61.06 -9.81 -8.80
CA GLU A 342 61.71 -8.96 -9.82
C GLU A 342 61.23 -7.51 -9.73
N ALA A 343 59.93 -7.30 -9.51
CA ALA A 343 59.36 -5.96 -9.29
C ALA A 343 59.93 -5.30 -8.03
N TYR A 344 60.12 -6.08 -6.95
CA TYR A 344 60.71 -5.59 -5.72
C TYR A 344 62.19 -5.21 -5.89
N VAL A 345 62.98 -6.06 -6.56
CA VAL A 345 64.40 -5.78 -6.85
C VAL A 345 64.53 -4.52 -7.70
N HIS A 346 63.74 -4.41 -8.77
CA HIS A 346 63.75 -3.24 -9.63
C HIS A 346 63.33 -1.97 -8.88
N LEU A 347 62.32 -2.05 -8.01
CA LEU A 347 61.90 -0.91 -7.18
C LEU A 347 62.97 -0.50 -6.17
N MET A 348 63.67 -1.46 -5.55
CA MET A 348 64.76 -1.18 -4.62
C MET A 348 65.99 -0.56 -5.32
N GLU A 349 66.30 -0.98 -6.54
CA GLU A 349 67.33 -0.35 -7.36
C GLU A 349 66.94 1.08 -7.73
N GLN A 350 65.70 1.32 -8.16
CA GLN A 350 65.19 2.67 -8.47
C GLN A 350 65.21 3.59 -7.24
N ILE A 351 64.81 3.11 -6.06
CA ILE A 351 64.88 3.89 -4.81
C ILE A 351 66.33 4.22 -4.45
N SER A 352 67.25 3.27 -4.66
CA SER A 352 68.68 3.47 -4.39
C SER A 352 69.27 4.51 -5.35
N GLU A 353 68.92 4.44 -6.63
CA GLU A 353 69.30 5.44 -7.64
C GLU A 353 68.74 6.82 -7.29
N MET A 354 67.47 6.92 -6.90
CA MET A 354 66.84 8.18 -6.47
C MET A 354 67.47 8.77 -5.20
N LYS A 355 67.91 7.94 -4.24
CA LYS A 355 68.63 8.40 -3.04
C LYS A 355 70.00 9.00 -3.38
N VAL A 356 70.65 8.48 -4.42
CA VAL A 356 71.99 8.94 -4.85
C VAL A 356 71.92 10.15 -5.77
N ARG A 357 71.01 10.16 -6.75
CA ARG A 357 70.82 11.28 -7.70
C ARG A 357 69.98 12.42 -7.17
N GLY A 358 69.17 12.18 -6.14
CA GLY A 358 68.09 13.08 -5.74
C GLY A 358 66.93 13.06 -6.74
N LEU A 359 65.85 13.78 -6.42
CA LEU A 359 64.76 13.99 -7.38
C LEU A 359 65.24 14.86 -8.54
N ASN A 360 64.83 14.54 -9.76
CA ASN A 360 65.04 15.43 -10.91
C ASN A 360 64.43 16.81 -10.59
N ASN A 361 65.22 17.87 -10.69
CA ASN A 361 64.75 19.24 -10.52
C ASN A 361 64.65 19.93 -11.88
N PRO A 362 63.45 20.37 -12.32
CA PRO A 362 62.18 20.38 -11.59
C PRO A 362 61.48 19.00 -11.56
N VAL A 363 60.82 18.69 -10.44
CA VAL A 363 60.09 17.43 -10.19
C VAL A 363 58.98 17.19 -11.22
N VAL A 364 58.42 18.28 -11.76
CA VAL A 364 57.43 18.25 -12.83
C VAL A 364 58.03 18.98 -14.03
N GLN A 365 58.00 18.33 -15.19
CA GLN A 365 58.40 18.96 -16.44
C GLN A 365 57.47 20.16 -16.73
N PRO A 366 57.99 21.38 -16.90
CA PRO A 366 57.17 22.58 -17.06
C PRO A 366 56.26 22.49 -18.30
N GLU A 367 56.70 21.78 -19.34
CA GLU A 367 55.91 21.51 -20.55
C GLU A 367 54.70 20.60 -20.28
N ALA A 368 54.85 19.59 -19.42
CA ALA A 368 53.76 18.70 -19.02
C ALA A 368 52.75 19.46 -18.14
N ALA A 369 53.22 20.29 -17.22
CA ALA A 369 52.37 21.16 -16.41
C ALA A 369 51.57 22.15 -17.28
N LEU A 370 52.20 22.76 -18.28
CA LEU A 370 51.53 23.64 -19.23
C LEU A 370 50.50 22.89 -20.08
N LYS A 371 50.78 21.67 -20.54
CA LYS A 371 49.80 20.84 -21.27
C LYS A 371 48.59 20.51 -20.41
N VAL A 372 48.80 20.12 -19.15
CA VAL A 372 47.71 19.84 -18.21
C VAL A 372 46.89 21.11 -17.93
N LEU A 373 47.57 22.23 -17.69
CA LEU A 373 46.91 23.52 -17.45
C LEU A 373 46.08 23.97 -18.67
N ASN A 374 46.64 23.86 -19.88
CA ASN A 374 45.92 24.20 -21.11
C ASN A 374 44.73 23.28 -21.35
N GLY A 375 44.88 21.98 -21.09
CA GLY A 375 43.77 21.03 -21.14
C GLY A 375 42.65 21.41 -20.17
N LEU A 376 42.99 21.66 -18.89
CA LEU A 376 42.03 22.09 -17.88
C LEU A 376 41.36 23.43 -18.23
N ASN A 377 42.11 24.38 -18.80
CA ASN A 377 41.60 25.69 -19.19
C ASN A 377 40.63 25.61 -20.39
N GLN A 378 40.84 24.68 -21.32
CA GLN A 378 39.89 24.36 -22.38
C GLN A 378 38.59 23.78 -21.82
N TYR A 379 38.67 22.89 -20.82
CA TYR A 379 37.49 22.35 -20.14
C TYR A 379 36.72 23.43 -19.37
N LEU A 380 37.41 24.34 -18.69
CA LEU A 380 36.78 25.48 -18.00
C LEU A 380 36.12 26.46 -18.99
N SER A 381 36.72 26.65 -20.16
CA SER A 381 36.15 27.48 -21.23
C SER A 381 34.93 26.84 -21.90
N SER A 382 34.90 25.51 -21.99
CA SER A 382 33.79 24.72 -22.58
C SER A 382 32.60 24.56 -21.64
N THR A 383 32.84 24.39 -20.33
CA THR A 383 31.78 23.98 -19.38
C THR A 383 30.95 25.11 -18.79
N LYS A 384 31.28 26.40 -19.02
CA LYS A 384 30.80 27.47 -18.12
C LYS A 384 30.10 28.69 -18.71
N TYR A 385 29.81 28.75 -20.00
CA TYR A 385 29.03 29.87 -20.55
C TYR A 385 27.53 29.61 -20.72
N HIS A 386 27.02 28.43 -20.36
CA HIS A 386 25.58 28.12 -20.43
C HIS A 386 24.97 27.56 -19.14
N LEU A 387 25.76 27.38 -18.07
CA LEU A 387 25.18 27.21 -16.74
C LEU A 387 24.74 28.61 -16.30
N GLY A 388 23.47 28.74 -15.92
CA GLY A 388 22.89 30.03 -15.57
C GLY A 388 23.68 30.78 -14.50
N LYS A 389 23.42 32.08 -14.38
CA LYS A 389 23.98 32.92 -13.32
C LYS A 389 23.73 32.34 -11.91
N ASN A 390 22.80 31.39 -11.79
CA ASN A 390 22.51 30.59 -10.61
C ASN A 390 22.69 29.08 -10.89
N PRO A 391 23.35 28.31 -10.01
CA PRO A 391 23.45 26.84 -10.12
C PRO A 391 22.11 26.10 -9.94
N GLN A 392 21.03 26.83 -9.62
CA GLN A 392 19.68 26.31 -9.42
C GLN A 392 18.73 26.54 -10.60
N GLU A 393 19.10 27.34 -11.60
CA GLU A 393 18.25 27.55 -12.77
C GLU A 393 18.44 26.40 -13.76
N SER A 394 17.44 25.52 -13.85
CA SER A 394 17.41 24.47 -14.87
C SER A 394 17.28 25.10 -16.25
N VAL A 395 17.92 24.51 -17.26
CA VAL A 395 17.76 24.90 -18.67
C VAL A 395 16.29 24.83 -19.10
N LEU A 396 15.50 23.98 -18.44
CA LEU A 396 14.06 23.87 -18.65
C LEU A 396 13.27 25.11 -18.22
N ASP A 397 13.74 25.84 -17.20
CA ASP A 397 13.03 27.00 -16.65
C ASP A 397 13.24 28.27 -17.48
N ARG A 398 14.17 28.22 -18.45
CA ARG A 398 14.48 29.30 -19.38
C ARG A 398 13.69 29.21 -20.68
N LEU A 399 13.03 28.08 -20.92
CA LEU A 399 12.21 27.85 -22.11
C LEU A 399 10.80 28.42 -21.92
N PRO A 400 10.12 28.85 -22.99
CA PRO A 400 8.70 29.17 -22.93
C PRO A 400 7.89 28.02 -22.32
N ASN A 401 7.00 28.33 -21.37
CA ASN A 401 6.20 27.32 -20.64
C ASN A 401 5.49 26.34 -21.58
N ARG A 402 4.96 26.82 -22.71
CA ARG A 402 4.33 25.98 -23.73
C ARG A 402 5.28 24.92 -24.29
N THR A 403 6.49 25.31 -24.69
CA THR A 403 7.50 24.36 -25.23
C THR A 403 8.02 23.41 -24.15
N LYS A 404 8.11 23.87 -22.90
CA LYS A 404 8.48 23.05 -21.74
C LYS A 404 7.44 21.95 -21.51
N ASP A 405 6.16 22.31 -21.46
CA ASP A 405 5.06 21.38 -21.22
C ASP A 405 4.92 20.36 -22.37
N GLU A 406 5.06 20.81 -23.63
CA GLU A 406 5.07 19.94 -24.81
C GLU A 406 6.24 18.93 -24.75
N LEU A 407 7.45 19.38 -24.41
CA LEU A 407 8.62 18.50 -24.28
C LEU A 407 8.47 17.49 -23.15
N MET A 408 7.98 17.93 -21.98
CA MET A 408 7.69 17.05 -20.84
C MET A 408 6.65 16.00 -21.20
N HIS A 409 5.58 16.40 -21.91
CA HIS A 409 4.55 15.49 -22.38
C HIS A 409 5.08 14.49 -23.41
N HIS A 410 5.93 14.92 -24.35
CA HIS A 410 6.60 14.00 -25.26
C HIS A 410 7.51 13.02 -24.53
N TRP A 411 8.21 13.46 -23.47
CA TRP A 411 9.08 12.58 -22.69
C TRP A 411 8.31 11.53 -21.90
N THR A 412 7.26 11.93 -21.18
CA THR A 412 6.40 10.97 -20.48
C THR A 412 5.75 9.99 -21.46
N SER A 413 5.32 10.48 -22.63
CA SER A 413 4.82 9.63 -23.72
C SER A 413 5.85 8.60 -24.19
N ILE A 414 7.10 9.01 -24.43
CA ILE A 414 8.18 8.13 -24.90
C ILE A 414 8.52 7.10 -23.83
N GLN A 415 8.63 7.50 -22.57
CA GLN A 415 8.91 6.58 -21.47
C GLN A 415 7.84 5.51 -21.35
N GLU A 416 6.56 5.86 -21.50
CA GLU A 416 5.47 4.89 -21.45
C GLU A 416 5.49 3.94 -22.66
N LEU A 417 5.69 4.47 -23.86
CA LEU A 417 5.82 3.64 -25.07
C LEU A 417 7.01 2.68 -24.96
N LEU A 418 8.16 3.16 -24.49
CA LEU A 418 9.36 2.35 -24.26
C LEU A 418 9.10 1.28 -23.20
N ARG A 419 8.40 1.62 -22.10
CA ARG A 419 8.04 0.64 -21.05
C ARG A 419 7.18 -0.48 -21.63
N HIS A 420 6.17 -0.15 -22.44
CA HIS A 420 5.34 -1.15 -23.11
C HIS A 420 6.10 -1.91 -24.21
N PHE A 421 7.04 -1.26 -24.90
CA PHE A 421 7.88 -1.87 -25.93
C PHE A 421 8.80 -2.92 -25.32
N TRP A 422 9.62 -2.55 -24.34
CA TRP A 422 10.57 -3.47 -23.69
C TRP A 422 9.90 -4.59 -22.91
N SER A 423 8.75 -4.32 -22.27
CA SER A 423 7.96 -5.37 -21.58
C SER A 423 7.31 -6.38 -22.53
N SER A 424 7.24 -6.08 -23.83
CA SER A 424 6.71 -7.00 -24.84
C SER A 424 7.76 -8.00 -25.37
N TYR A 425 9.03 -7.86 -24.96
CA TYR A 425 10.11 -8.77 -25.33
C TYR A 425 10.34 -9.84 -24.23
N PRO A 426 10.63 -11.09 -24.62
CA PRO A 426 10.76 -11.60 -26.00
C PRO A 426 9.39 -11.74 -26.69
N ILE A 427 9.31 -11.38 -27.98
CA ILE A 427 8.06 -11.46 -28.76
C ILE A 427 7.75 -12.94 -29.06
N THR A 428 7.04 -13.62 -28.17
CA THR A 428 6.70 -15.05 -28.29
C THR A 428 5.39 -15.30 -29.05
N THR A 429 4.48 -14.31 -29.06
CA THR A 429 3.10 -14.47 -29.54
C THR A 429 2.77 -13.45 -30.65
N ALA A 430 1.89 -13.82 -31.58
CA ALA A 430 1.41 -12.92 -32.64
C ALA A 430 0.74 -11.64 -32.10
N TYR A 431 0.07 -11.74 -30.95
CA TYR A 431 -0.47 -10.60 -30.22
C TYR A 431 0.60 -9.56 -29.84
N LEU A 432 1.71 -10.03 -29.24
CA LEU A 432 2.83 -9.16 -28.86
C LEU A 432 3.50 -8.53 -30.09
N TYR A 433 3.53 -9.24 -31.21
CA TYR A 433 4.04 -8.69 -32.47
C TYR A 433 3.21 -7.50 -32.96
N ASN A 434 1.88 -7.65 -33.00
CA ASN A 434 0.98 -6.56 -33.39
C ASN A 434 1.02 -5.39 -32.41
N LYS A 435 1.20 -5.66 -31.11
CA LYS A 435 1.42 -4.63 -30.10
C LYS A 435 2.72 -3.86 -30.35
N VAL A 436 3.84 -4.53 -30.55
CA VAL A 436 5.13 -3.90 -30.83
C VAL A 436 5.10 -3.09 -32.12
N LEU A 437 4.36 -3.54 -33.14
CA LEU A 437 4.18 -2.78 -34.38
C LEU A 437 3.43 -1.45 -34.13
N ARG A 438 2.29 -1.50 -33.43
CA ARG A 438 1.54 -0.28 -33.04
C ARG A 438 2.39 0.67 -32.20
N LEU A 439 3.20 0.14 -31.28
CA LEU A 439 4.11 0.92 -30.46
C LEU A 439 5.22 1.57 -31.30
N LYS A 440 5.81 0.85 -32.25
CA LYS A 440 6.82 1.38 -33.17
C LYS A 440 6.26 2.56 -33.97
N ASP A 441 5.06 2.42 -34.53
CA ASP A 441 4.42 3.47 -35.32
C ASP A 441 4.12 4.71 -34.47
N ALA A 442 3.62 4.52 -33.24
CA ALA A 442 3.41 5.62 -32.30
C ALA A 442 4.72 6.31 -31.89
N MET A 443 5.79 5.56 -31.67
CA MET A 443 7.12 6.10 -31.39
C MET A 443 7.67 6.92 -32.56
N ALA A 444 7.47 6.45 -33.80
CA ALA A 444 7.88 7.18 -35.01
C ALA A 444 7.12 8.51 -35.16
N GLN A 445 5.82 8.54 -34.85
CA GLN A 445 5.04 9.79 -34.86
C GLN A 445 5.57 10.82 -33.85
N ILE A 446 5.96 10.37 -32.65
CA ILE A 446 6.56 11.29 -31.66
C ILE A 446 7.96 11.73 -32.09
N TYR A 447 8.74 10.85 -32.72
CA TYR A 447 10.04 11.20 -33.29
C TYR A 447 9.95 12.37 -34.27
N HIS A 448 8.98 12.32 -35.20
CA HIS A 448 8.74 13.41 -36.15
C HIS A 448 8.30 14.69 -35.45
N LYS A 449 7.41 14.62 -34.45
CA LYS A 449 6.98 15.79 -33.67
C LYS A 449 8.15 16.43 -32.90
N LEU A 450 9.04 15.64 -32.31
CA LEU A 450 10.23 16.15 -31.63
C LEU A 450 11.16 16.90 -32.59
N GLN A 451 11.31 16.40 -33.81
CA GLN A 451 12.09 17.06 -34.84
C GLN A 451 11.45 18.38 -35.29
N GLU A 452 10.12 18.41 -35.46
CA GLU A 452 9.36 19.63 -35.75
C GLU A 452 9.47 20.67 -34.61
N THR A 453 9.40 20.23 -33.35
CA THR A 453 9.62 21.09 -32.18
C THR A 453 11.03 21.66 -32.14
N LYS A 454 12.04 20.89 -32.55
CA LYS A 454 13.43 21.37 -32.65
C LYS A 454 13.58 22.47 -33.71
N GLU A 455 12.86 22.37 -34.82
CA GLU A 455 12.94 23.32 -35.95
C GLU A 455 12.11 24.59 -35.70
N SER A 456 10.96 24.47 -35.03
CA SER A 456 10.02 25.57 -34.75
C SER A 456 10.47 26.53 -33.64
N VAL A 457 11.40 26.12 -32.76
CA VAL A 457 11.93 26.97 -31.68
C VAL A 457 12.84 28.08 -32.23
N GLN A 458 12.78 29.26 -31.60
CA GLN A 458 13.61 30.43 -31.93
C GLN A 458 15.11 30.11 -31.88
N SER A 459 15.90 30.76 -32.74
CA SER A 459 17.35 30.53 -32.91
C SER A 459 18.12 30.48 -31.60
N ASP A 460 17.74 31.32 -30.64
CA ASP A 460 18.46 31.55 -29.40
C ASP A 460 18.35 30.36 -28.42
N PHE A 461 17.30 29.55 -28.57
CA PHE A 461 17.04 28.38 -27.73
C PHE A 461 17.24 27.03 -28.46
N ARG A 462 17.47 27.04 -29.78
CA ARG A 462 17.63 25.82 -30.59
C ARG A 462 18.71 24.87 -30.09
N HIS A 463 19.86 25.41 -29.69
CA HIS A 463 20.95 24.59 -29.15
C HIS A 463 20.56 23.93 -27.81
N GLN A 464 19.85 24.67 -26.94
CA GLN A 464 19.41 24.18 -25.64
C GLN A 464 18.34 23.09 -25.79
N VAL A 465 17.36 23.31 -26.66
CA VAL A 465 16.32 22.31 -26.99
C VAL A 465 16.94 21.09 -27.66
N SER A 466 17.88 21.27 -28.59
CA SER A 466 18.59 20.14 -29.21
C SER A 466 19.32 19.26 -28.19
N ARG A 467 19.92 19.87 -27.16
CA ARG A 467 20.59 19.13 -26.08
C ARG A 467 19.61 18.35 -25.21
N LEU A 468 18.40 18.87 -25.00
CA LEU A 468 17.34 18.20 -24.22
C LEU A 468 16.65 17.09 -25.01
N VAL A 469 16.44 17.30 -26.31
CA VAL A 469 15.78 16.34 -27.20
C VAL A 469 16.72 15.18 -27.57
N GLN A 470 18.03 15.40 -27.59
CA GLN A 470 19.01 14.38 -27.99
C GLN A 470 18.89 13.06 -27.19
N PRO A 471 18.81 13.04 -25.85
CA PRO A 471 18.57 11.81 -25.10
C PRO A 471 17.25 11.12 -25.45
N MET A 472 16.20 11.90 -25.77
CA MET A 472 14.90 11.37 -26.15
C MET A 472 14.98 10.65 -27.50
N LEU A 473 15.65 11.24 -28.48
CA LEU A 473 15.89 10.64 -29.79
C LEU A 473 16.77 9.39 -29.68
N GLN A 474 17.84 9.44 -28.88
CA GLN A 474 18.71 8.28 -28.64
C GLN A 474 17.95 7.08 -28.05
N ALA A 475 17.02 7.32 -27.12
CA ALA A 475 16.19 6.26 -26.56
C ALA A 475 15.25 5.64 -27.61
N LEU A 476 14.70 6.45 -28.52
CA LEU A 476 13.88 5.98 -29.64
C LEU A 476 14.72 5.22 -30.68
N ASP A 477 15.89 5.73 -31.06
CA ASP A 477 16.80 5.12 -32.02
C ASP A 477 17.28 3.74 -31.53
N ALA A 478 17.60 3.62 -30.23
CA ALA A 478 17.97 2.34 -29.62
C ALA A 478 16.84 1.31 -29.71
N ALA A 479 15.58 1.73 -29.51
CA ALA A 479 14.43 0.85 -29.64
C ALA A 479 14.19 0.43 -31.11
N PHE A 480 14.33 1.35 -32.05
CA PHE A 480 14.24 1.03 -33.49
C PHE A 480 15.35 0.08 -33.94
N ALA A 481 16.60 0.31 -33.54
CA ALA A 481 17.72 -0.58 -33.82
C ALA A 481 17.50 -1.97 -33.23
N HIS A 482 16.99 -2.06 -31.99
CA HIS A 482 16.65 -3.34 -31.38
C HIS A 482 15.53 -4.07 -32.13
N TYR A 483 14.48 -3.36 -32.56
CA TYR A 483 13.43 -3.94 -33.39
C TYR A 483 13.99 -4.49 -34.71
N ASP A 484 14.80 -3.71 -35.43
CA ASP A 484 15.34 -4.11 -36.73
C ASP A 484 16.31 -5.29 -36.61
N THR A 485 17.17 -5.32 -35.58
CA THR A 485 18.05 -6.48 -35.31
C THR A 485 17.26 -7.74 -34.98
N GLU A 486 16.19 -7.64 -34.20
CA GLU A 486 15.31 -8.78 -33.91
C GLU A 486 14.52 -9.26 -35.14
N GLN A 487 14.09 -8.33 -36.02
CA GLN A 487 13.50 -8.71 -37.31
C GLN A 487 14.49 -9.47 -38.18
N GLN A 488 15.72 -8.98 -38.33
CA GLN A 488 16.77 -9.66 -39.08
C GLN A 488 17.05 -11.07 -38.54
N LYS A 489 17.14 -11.23 -37.21
CA LYS A 489 17.28 -12.56 -36.59
C LYS A 489 16.11 -13.49 -36.90
N ARG A 490 14.88 -12.98 -36.96
CA ARG A 490 13.69 -13.77 -37.33
C ARG A 490 13.71 -14.20 -38.79
N TYR A 491 14.04 -13.29 -39.70
CA TYR A 491 14.20 -13.61 -41.12
C TYR A 491 15.26 -14.69 -41.32
N ASN A 492 16.42 -14.56 -40.67
CA ASN A 492 17.51 -15.54 -40.72
C ASN A 492 17.11 -16.90 -40.12
N LYS A 493 16.31 -16.92 -39.05
CA LYS A 493 15.74 -18.15 -38.46
C LYS A 493 14.68 -18.81 -39.36
N SER A 494 13.86 -18.02 -40.07
CA SER A 494 12.88 -18.56 -41.01
C SER A 494 13.50 -19.09 -42.30
N GLY A 495 14.61 -18.49 -42.76
CA GLY A 495 15.36 -18.94 -43.94
C GLY A 495 16.14 -20.23 -43.73
N ASN A 496 16.43 -20.61 -42.48
CA ASN A 496 17.18 -21.82 -42.11
C ASN A 496 16.29 -23.06 -41.82
N LYS A 497 15.02 -23.08 -42.21
CA LYS A 497 14.28 -24.35 -42.27
C LYS A 497 14.71 -25.09 -43.55
N PRO A 498 15.46 -26.20 -43.47
CA PRO A 498 15.76 -26.98 -44.67
C PRO A 498 14.45 -27.53 -45.20
N ASN A 499 14.15 -27.24 -46.47
CA ASN A 499 13.08 -27.89 -47.22
C ASN A 499 13.42 -29.39 -47.33
N GLY A 500 13.04 -30.16 -46.33
CA GLY A 500 13.04 -31.61 -46.37
C GLY A 500 11.81 -32.12 -47.11
N PHE A 501 11.77 -31.93 -48.43
CA PHE A 501 11.05 -32.85 -49.31
C PHE A 501 12.09 -33.82 -49.86
N VAL A 502 12.04 -35.07 -49.39
CA VAL A 502 12.59 -36.20 -50.12
C VAL A 502 11.43 -37.16 -50.34
N GLN A 503 11.22 -37.47 -51.62
CA GLN A 503 10.28 -38.45 -52.16
C GLN A 503 10.46 -39.85 -51.57
#